data_AF-A0A7W9KR76-F1
#
_entry.id   AF-A0A7W9KR76-F1
#
_cell.length_a   1.000
_cell.length_b   1.000
_cell.length_c   1.000
_cell.angle_alpha   90.00
_cell.angle_beta   90.00
_cell.angle_gamma   90.00
#
_symmetry.space_group_name_H-M   'P 1'
#
loop_
_entity.id
_entity.type
_entity.pdbx_description
1 polymer ?
#
loop_
_entity_poly.entity_id
_entity_poly.type
_entity_poly.pdbx_seq_one_letter_code
_entity_poly.pdbx_strand_id
1 'polypeptide(L)'
;MLTVVRYREGTLSYNEVIVGSVVRRGGRVGVWVHAIWVDSPESLWGGRRIWGLPKQLATFAWRDRGLVMEAEAGQRIDIRFEGNPRWSARVPFVAPAFGMLGGKLQFFHGIGHGRLRMVRLQPSEWPAELPRLREGTGAVPAMWLNDFHMVVRAPKELPYVMSENQASGRA
;
A
#
# COMPACT_ATOMS: atom_id res chain seq x y z
N MET A 1 6.98 0.18 -4.48
CA MET A 1 5.57 0.39 -4.88
C MET A 1 4.99 1.52 -4.06
N LEU A 2 4.21 2.40 -4.68
CA LEU A 2 3.37 3.40 -4.01
C LEU A 2 1.91 3.09 -4.33
N THR A 3 1.05 3.22 -3.33
CA THR A 3 -0.40 3.19 -3.50
C THR A 3 -1.00 4.35 -2.72
N VAL A 4 -1.93 5.04 -3.36
CA VAL A 4 -2.66 6.15 -2.75
C VAL A 4 -4.14 5.83 -2.88
N VAL A 5 -4.85 5.92 -1.77
CA VAL A 5 -6.25 5.53 -1.68
C VAL A 5 -7.05 6.66 -1.04
N ARG A 6 -8.25 6.83 -1.57
CA ARG A 6 -9.25 7.76 -1.09
C ARG A 6 -10.53 6.98 -0.83
N TYR A 7 -10.77 6.58 0.40
CA TYR A 7 -12.03 5.94 0.79
C TYR A 7 -13.07 7.04 1.02
N ARG A 8 -14.21 6.95 0.33
CA ARG A 8 -15.30 7.94 0.41
C ARG A 8 -16.57 7.38 1.04
N GLU A 9 -16.71 6.04 1.05
CA GLU A 9 -17.88 5.31 1.52
C GLU A 9 -17.44 3.96 2.11
N GLY A 10 -18.35 3.29 2.82
CA GLY A 10 -18.12 2.00 3.47
C GLY A 10 -18.06 2.12 4.99
N THR A 11 -17.33 1.22 5.65
CA THR A 11 -17.18 1.22 7.12
C THR A 11 -16.50 2.50 7.63
N LEU A 12 -15.54 3.04 6.88
CA LEU A 12 -14.78 4.25 7.21
C LEU A 12 -14.54 5.08 5.93
N SER A 13 -14.47 6.40 6.08
CA SER A 13 -14.07 7.35 5.03
C SER A 13 -12.79 8.06 5.46
N TYR A 14 -11.70 7.83 4.74
CA TYR A 14 -10.36 8.33 5.09
C TYR A 14 -9.42 8.27 3.86
N ASN A 15 -8.27 8.92 3.95
CA ASN A 15 -7.22 8.88 2.94
C ASN A 15 -6.04 8.03 3.42
N GLU A 16 -5.36 7.38 2.48
CA GLU A 16 -4.28 6.44 2.79
C GLU A 16 -3.16 6.52 1.75
N VAL A 17 -1.91 6.55 2.20
CA VAL A 17 -0.72 6.37 1.36
C VAL A 17 0.05 5.17 1.87
N ILE A 18 0.41 4.26 0.97
CA ILE A 18 1.13 3.01 1.27
C ILE A 18 2.41 2.99 0.44
N VAL A 19 3.54 2.77 1.12
CA VAL A 19 4.83 2.49 0.49
C VAL A 19 5.24 1.08 0.86
N GLY A 20 5.47 0.25 -0.15
CA GLY A 20 5.74 -1.17 0.04
C GLY A 20 6.57 -1.79 -1.07
N SER A 21 7.06 -3.00 -0.82
CA SER A 21 7.70 -3.84 -1.83
C SER A 21 6.86 -5.08 -2.09
N VAL A 22 6.75 -5.47 -3.35
CA VAL A 22 6.20 -6.79 -3.69
C VAL A 22 7.25 -7.83 -3.31
N VAL A 23 6.89 -8.74 -2.42
CA VAL A 23 7.78 -9.79 -1.92
C VAL A 23 7.12 -11.16 -2.05
N ARG A 24 7.93 -12.21 -1.98
CA ARG A 24 7.48 -13.59 -1.92
C ARG A 24 8.00 -14.25 -0.64
N ARG A 25 7.12 -14.94 0.10
CA ARG A 25 7.50 -15.79 1.24
C ARG A 25 6.83 -17.14 1.11
N GLY A 26 7.63 -18.20 0.94
CA GLY A 26 7.13 -19.51 0.55
C GLY A 26 6.30 -19.43 -0.74
N GLY A 27 5.12 -20.03 -0.76
CA GLY A 27 4.19 -19.98 -1.91
C GLY A 27 3.38 -18.68 -2.05
N ARG A 28 3.58 -17.67 -1.20
CA ARG A 28 2.72 -16.46 -1.14
C ARG A 28 3.43 -15.23 -1.68
N VAL A 29 2.78 -14.50 -2.57
CA VAL A 29 3.23 -13.21 -3.10
C VAL A 29 2.31 -12.13 -2.54
N GLY A 30 2.88 -11.02 -2.09
CA GLY A 30 2.13 -9.91 -1.53
C GLY A 30 3.00 -8.68 -1.24
N VAL A 31 2.36 -7.59 -0.86
CA VAL A 31 3.05 -6.36 -0.49
C VAL A 31 3.55 -6.46 0.95
N TRP A 32 4.85 -6.30 1.15
CA TRP A 32 5.41 -5.93 2.44
C TRP A 32 5.30 -4.41 2.59
N VAL A 33 4.57 -3.96 3.60
CA VAL A 33 4.29 -2.54 3.84
C VAL A 33 5.41 -1.95 4.68
N HIS A 34 6.24 -1.09 4.07
CA HIS A 34 7.33 -0.39 4.77
C HIS A 34 6.78 0.75 5.60
N ALA A 35 5.87 1.52 5.01
CA ALA A 35 5.22 2.65 5.65
C ALA A 35 3.81 2.83 5.11
N ILE A 36 2.92 3.30 5.97
CA ILE A 36 1.54 3.58 5.61
C ILE A 36 1.03 4.74 6.47
N TRP A 37 0.43 5.74 5.83
CA TRP A 37 -0.09 6.93 6.48
C TRP A 37 -1.58 7.06 6.24
N VAL A 38 -2.30 7.52 7.25
CA VAL A 38 -3.75 7.74 7.23
C VAL A 38 -4.12 9.02 7.98
N ASP A 39 -5.29 9.59 7.68
CA ASP A 39 -5.86 10.74 8.40
C ASP A 39 -6.99 10.38 9.37
N SER A 40 -7.27 9.08 9.57
CA SER A 40 -8.28 8.60 10.51
C SER A 40 -7.65 7.84 11.68
N PRO A 41 -7.89 8.27 12.94
CA PRO A 41 -7.49 7.54 14.14
C PRO A 41 -8.09 6.12 14.22
N GLU A 42 -9.32 5.93 13.75
CA GLU A 42 -10.00 4.63 13.70
C GLU A 42 -9.30 3.67 12.73
N SER A 43 -8.94 4.18 11.54
CA SER A 43 -8.16 3.46 10.54
C SER A 43 -6.77 3.09 11.04
N LEU A 44 -6.10 4.01 11.74
CA LEU A 44 -4.81 3.79 12.41
C LEU A 44 -4.93 2.64 13.42
N TRP A 45 -5.90 2.74 14.32
CA TRP A 45 -6.12 1.77 15.40
C TRP A 45 -6.44 0.39 14.85
N GLY A 46 -7.40 0.29 13.91
CA GLY A 46 -7.82 -0.97 13.32
C GLY A 46 -6.71 -1.61 12.48
N GLY A 47 -6.04 -0.82 11.64
CA GLY A 47 -4.90 -1.26 10.83
C GLY A 47 -3.79 -1.91 11.66
N ARG A 48 -3.44 -1.29 12.79
CA ARG A 48 -2.42 -1.80 13.71
C ARG A 48 -2.87 -3.05 14.46
N ARG A 49 -4.09 -3.05 15.02
CA ARG A 49 -4.55 -4.12 15.91
C ARG A 49 -5.06 -5.37 15.21
N ILE A 50 -5.70 -5.19 14.05
CA ILE A 50 -6.28 -6.31 13.30
C ILE A 50 -5.21 -6.89 12.38
N TRP A 51 -4.57 -6.07 11.54
CA TRP A 51 -3.66 -6.53 10.48
C TRP A 51 -2.18 -6.38 10.78
N GLY A 52 -1.79 -5.70 11.87
CA GLY A 52 -0.37 -5.49 12.19
C GLY A 52 0.34 -4.55 11.21
N LEU A 53 -0.38 -3.58 10.65
CA LEU A 53 0.19 -2.61 9.70
C LEU A 53 0.89 -1.46 10.42
N PRO A 54 2.04 -0.96 9.94
CA PRO A 54 2.80 0.13 10.58
C PRO A 54 2.20 1.51 10.28
N LYS A 55 0.88 1.65 10.46
CA LYS A 55 0.14 2.91 10.19
C LYS A 55 0.67 4.05 11.04
N GLN A 56 0.72 5.25 10.48
CA GLN A 56 1.01 6.51 11.17
C GLN A 56 -0.01 7.58 10.75
N LEU A 57 -0.17 8.63 11.54
CA LEU A 57 -1.03 9.75 11.18
C LEU A 57 -0.32 10.70 10.22
N ALA A 58 -1.11 11.28 9.31
CA ALA A 58 -0.68 12.30 8.39
C ALA A 58 -1.85 13.18 7.97
N THR A 59 -1.55 14.36 7.44
CA THR A 59 -2.51 15.22 6.76
C THR A 59 -2.43 15.01 5.25
N PHE A 60 -3.56 15.24 4.56
CA PHE A 60 -3.69 15.00 3.13
C PHE A 60 -4.34 16.20 2.45
N ALA A 61 -3.65 16.78 1.47
CA ALA A 61 -4.16 17.83 0.61
C ALA A 61 -4.27 17.32 -0.82
N TRP A 62 -5.49 17.00 -1.22
CA TRP A 62 -5.76 16.53 -2.57
C TRP A 62 -5.93 17.68 -3.56
N ARG A 63 -5.41 17.49 -4.77
CA ARG A 63 -5.53 18.38 -5.92
C ARG A 63 -6.22 17.62 -7.05
N ASP A 64 -6.73 18.31 -8.07
CA ASP A 64 -7.41 17.67 -9.22
C ASP A 64 -6.61 16.52 -9.83
N ARG A 65 -5.28 16.66 -9.86
CA ARG A 65 -4.35 15.68 -10.42
C ARG A 65 -3.16 15.43 -9.51
N GLY A 66 -3.38 15.35 -8.20
CA GLY A 66 -2.27 15.09 -7.29
C GLY A 66 -2.67 14.98 -5.83
N LEU A 67 -1.67 14.69 -5.02
CA LEU A 67 -1.78 14.60 -3.56
C LEU A 67 -0.51 15.15 -2.93
N VAL A 68 -0.67 15.91 -1.86
CA VAL A 68 0.36 16.10 -0.83
C VAL A 68 -0.05 15.34 0.42
N MET A 69 0.87 14.56 0.96
CA MET A 69 0.77 13.93 2.26
C MET A 69 1.90 14.47 3.14
N GLU A 70 1.58 14.80 4.39
CA GLU A 70 2.55 15.24 5.38
C GLU A 70 2.32 14.49 6.69
N ALA A 71 3.28 13.64 7.06
CA ALA A 71 3.26 12.85 8.27
C ALA A 71 3.58 13.69 9.49
N GLU A 72 3.04 13.31 10.66
CA GLU A 72 3.37 13.99 11.92
C GLU A 72 4.87 13.91 12.26
N ALA A 73 5.55 12.86 11.81
CA ALA A 73 6.99 12.68 11.96
C ALA A 73 7.83 13.45 10.91
N GLY A 74 7.20 14.28 10.08
CA GLY A 74 7.86 15.21 9.17
C GLY A 74 8.07 14.69 7.75
N GLN A 75 7.77 13.42 7.45
CA GLN A 75 7.86 12.92 6.07
C GLN A 75 6.81 13.56 5.18
N ARG A 76 7.23 13.94 3.97
CA ARG A 76 6.35 14.57 2.99
C ARG A 76 6.43 13.89 1.64
N ILE A 77 5.28 13.63 1.05
CA ILE A 77 5.14 13.04 -0.29
C ILE A 77 4.27 13.99 -1.12
N ASP A 78 4.83 14.54 -2.20
CA ASP A 78 4.07 15.31 -3.20
C ASP A 78 4.12 14.54 -4.52
N ILE A 79 2.94 14.15 -5.02
CA ILE A 79 2.80 13.43 -6.28
C ILE A 79 1.78 14.12 -7.17
N ARG A 80 2.03 14.04 -8.47
CA ARG A 80 1.10 14.44 -9.53
C ARG A 80 0.76 13.25 -10.41
N PHE A 81 -0.45 13.26 -10.93
CA PHE A 81 -0.94 12.28 -11.89
C PHE A 81 -1.12 12.96 -13.25
N GLU A 82 -0.53 12.38 -14.27
CA GLU A 82 -0.58 12.89 -15.63
C GLU A 82 -1.27 11.90 -16.56
N GLY A 83 -1.80 12.46 -17.65
CA GLY A 83 -2.45 11.70 -18.71
C GLY A 83 -3.95 11.94 -18.79
N ASN A 84 -4.48 11.75 -19.99
CA ASN A 84 -5.91 11.70 -20.26
C ASN A 84 -6.24 10.29 -20.76
N PRO A 85 -6.45 9.31 -19.85
CA PRO A 85 -6.64 7.92 -20.23
C PRO A 85 -7.87 7.76 -21.12
N ARG A 86 -7.63 7.45 -22.40
CA ARG A 86 -8.68 7.16 -23.39
C ARG A 86 -9.36 5.81 -23.17
N TRP A 87 -8.73 4.93 -22.40
CA TRP A 87 -9.24 3.60 -22.08
C TRP A 87 -9.60 3.49 -20.59
N SER A 88 -10.70 2.81 -20.31
CA SER A 88 -11.07 2.37 -18.96
C SER A 88 -11.88 1.09 -19.00
N ALA A 89 -11.65 0.19 -18.05
CA ALA A 89 -12.44 -1.03 -17.90
C ALA A 89 -12.76 -1.28 -16.42
N ARG A 90 -13.92 -1.88 -16.15
CA ARG A 90 -14.23 -2.38 -14.80
C ARG A 90 -13.57 -3.75 -14.64
N VAL A 91 -12.68 -3.88 -13.67
CA VAL A 91 -11.86 -5.08 -13.45
C VAL A 91 -11.96 -5.54 -12.01
N PRO A 92 -11.98 -6.86 -11.74
CA PRO A 92 -11.74 -7.37 -10.41
C PRO A 92 -10.25 -7.22 -10.06
N PHE A 93 -9.93 -7.16 -8.78
CA PHE A 93 -8.55 -7.13 -8.29
C PHE A 93 -8.40 -7.86 -6.95
N VAL A 94 -7.18 -8.32 -6.69
CA VAL A 94 -6.75 -8.86 -5.40
C VAL A 94 -5.50 -8.09 -4.97
N ALA A 95 -5.50 -7.60 -3.73
CA ALA A 95 -4.40 -6.88 -3.11
C ALA A 95 -3.88 -7.67 -1.90
N PRO A 96 -3.01 -8.69 -2.12
CA PRO A 96 -2.40 -9.44 -1.04
C PRO A 96 -1.33 -8.62 -0.33
N ALA A 97 -1.30 -8.67 0.99
CA ALA A 97 -0.36 -7.95 1.82
C ALA A 97 0.07 -8.74 3.05
N PHE A 98 1.21 -8.35 3.58
CA PHE A 98 1.78 -8.86 4.81
C PHE A 98 1.72 -7.79 5.90
N GLY A 99 1.56 -8.23 7.15
CA GLY A 99 1.63 -7.39 8.34
C GLY A 99 2.33 -8.11 9.49
N MET A 100 2.58 -7.42 10.60
CA MET A 100 3.24 -7.98 11.78
C MET A 100 2.41 -7.69 13.04
N LEU A 101 1.91 -8.74 13.68
CA LEU A 101 1.11 -8.62 14.90
C LEU A 101 1.69 -9.53 15.98
N GLY A 102 2.04 -8.96 17.14
CA GLY A 102 2.62 -9.70 18.26
C GLY A 102 3.92 -10.45 17.90
N GLY A 103 4.76 -9.87 17.02
CA GLY A 103 5.99 -10.52 16.53
C GLY A 103 5.77 -11.60 15.47
N LYS A 104 4.53 -11.82 15.03
CA LYS A 104 4.19 -12.86 14.07
C LYS A 104 3.77 -12.30 12.73
N LEU A 105 4.22 -12.95 11.67
CA LEU A 105 3.86 -12.57 10.31
C LEU A 105 2.40 -12.89 10.04
N GLN A 106 1.69 -11.90 9.53
CA GLN A 106 0.30 -12.00 9.07
C GLN A 106 0.27 -11.96 7.55
N PHE A 107 -0.67 -12.69 6.95
CA PHE A 107 -0.99 -12.59 5.53
C PHE A 107 -2.49 -12.44 5.32
N PHE A 108 -2.86 -11.47 4.50
CA PHE A 108 -4.24 -11.13 4.19
C PHE A 108 -4.36 -10.61 2.76
N HIS A 109 -5.58 -10.44 2.30
CA HIS A 109 -5.82 -9.85 1.00
C HIS A 109 -7.07 -8.98 1.01
N GLY A 110 -6.95 -7.81 0.37
CA GLY A 110 -8.09 -7.07 -0.15
C GLY A 110 -8.60 -7.74 -1.42
N ILE A 111 -9.91 -7.86 -1.56
CA ILE A 111 -10.55 -8.28 -2.80
C ILE A 111 -11.58 -7.24 -3.20
N GLY A 112 -11.68 -6.96 -4.50
CA GLY A 112 -12.55 -5.92 -4.95
C GLY A 112 -12.71 -5.85 -6.46
N HIS A 113 -13.36 -4.79 -6.88
CA HIS A 113 -13.55 -4.41 -8.27
C HIS A 113 -13.52 -2.89 -8.37
N GLY A 114 -13.07 -2.37 -9.50
CA GLY A 114 -13.03 -0.93 -9.76
C GLY A 114 -12.79 -0.63 -11.23
N ARG A 115 -12.87 0.65 -11.59
CA ARG A 115 -12.62 1.12 -12.94
C ARG A 115 -11.15 1.50 -13.10
N LEU A 116 -10.39 0.64 -13.78
CA LEU A 116 -8.97 0.82 -14.02
C LEU A 116 -8.72 1.77 -15.19
N ARG A 117 -7.74 2.65 -15.02
CA ARG A 117 -7.17 3.54 -16.03
C ARG A 117 -5.65 3.53 -15.91
N MET A 118 -4.96 3.74 -17.02
CA MET A 118 -3.50 3.90 -17.04
C MET A 118 -3.16 5.39 -17.00
N VAL A 119 -2.33 5.78 -16.04
CA VAL A 119 -1.86 7.15 -15.86
C VAL A 119 -0.34 7.15 -15.71
N ARG A 120 0.23 8.34 -15.64
CA ARG A 120 1.61 8.56 -15.21
C ARG A 120 1.60 9.20 -13.84
N LEU A 121 2.54 8.83 -12.99
CA LEU A 121 2.75 9.42 -11.68
C LEU A 121 4.09 10.13 -11.69
N GLN A 122 4.12 11.39 -11.29
CA GLN A 122 5.36 12.14 -11.12
C GLN A 122 5.52 12.54 -9.66
N PRO A 123 6.51 11.99 -8.94
CA PRO A 123 6.85 12.48 -7.61
C PRO A 123 7.58 13.82 -7.75
N SER A 124 7.04 14.87 -7.11
CA SER A 124 7.70 16.17 -6.98
C SER A 124 8.53 16.25 -5.69
N GLU A 125 8.12 15.50 -4.67
CA GLU A 125 8.82 15.39 -3.39
C GLU A 125 8.71 13.95 -2.87
N TRP A 126 9.84 13.38 -2.43
CA TRP A 126 9.92 11.99 -1.96
C TRP A 126 10.95 11.85 -0.82
N PRO A 127 10.60 11.25 0.33
CA PRO A 127 11.52 11.07 1.45
C PRO A 127 12.70 10.15 1.09
N ALA A 128 13.91 10.54 1.49
CA ALA A 128 15.14 9.84 1.11
C ALA A 128 15.30 8.46 1.78
N GLU A 129 14.68 8.29 2.94
CA GLU A 129 14.66 7.06 3.74
C GLU A 129 13.73 5.98 3.15
N LEU A 130 12.82 6.35 2.25
CA LEU A 130 11.89 5.41 1.64
C LEU A 130 12.48 4.78 0.38
N PRO A 131 12.13 3.52 0.07
CA PRO A 131 12.53 2.89 -1.18
C PRO A 131 12.14 3.77 -2.37
N ARG A 132 13.09 4.01 -3.28
CA ARG A 132 12.84 4.80 -4.49
C ARG A 132 11.76 4.14 -5.34
N LEU A 133 10.90 4.95 -5.94
CA LEU A 133 9.85 4.46 -6.84
C LEU A 133 10.41 3.91 -8.16
N ARG A 134 11.51 4.49 -8.63
CA ARG A 134 12.34 4.04 -9.76
C ARG A 134 13.68 4.74 -9.72
N GLU A 135 14.67 4.21 -10.44
CA GLU A 135 15.89 4.94 -10.79
C GLU A 135 15.54 6.00 -11.85
N GLY A 136 15.83 7.28 -11.57
CA GLY A 136 15.53 8.43 -12.43
C GLY A 136 14.41 9.35 -11.91
N THR A 137 14.38 10.60 -12.39
CA THR A 137 13.46 11.69 -11.96
C THR A 137 12.20 11.81 -12.83
N GLY A 138 11.97 10.88 -13.76
CA GLY A 138 10.87 10.93 -14.72
C GLY A 138 9.54 10.39 -14.18
N ALA A 139 8.45 10.73 -14.89
CA ALA A 139 7.13 10.18 -14.61
C ALA A 139 7.11 8.64 -14.77
N VAL A 140 6.54 7.94 -13.79
CA VAL A 140 6.43 6.48 -13.74
C VAL A 140 5.04 6.01 -14.20
N PRO A 141 4.92 4.90 -14.97
CA PRO A 141 3.61 4.31 -15.25
C PRO A 141 2.89 3.94 -13.96
N ALA A 142 1.61 4.28 -13.87
CA ALA A 142 0.79 4.02 -12.70
C ALA A 142 -0.64 3.60 -13.10
N MET A 143 -1.30 2.93 -12.17
CA MET A 143 -2.69 2.52 -12.28
C MET A 143 -3.55 3.47 -11.45
N TRP A 144 -4.63 3.94 -12.04
CA TRP A 144 -5.67 4.68 -11.33
C TRP A 144 -6.92 3.82 -11.29
N LEU A 145 -7.37 3.47 -10.09
CA LEU A 145 -8.59 2.71 -9.88
C LEU A 145 -9.68 3.61 -9.27
N ASN A 146 -10.68 3.97 -10.08
CA ASN A 146 -11.85 4.75 -9.65
C ASN A 146 -13.01 3.86 -9.24
N ASP A 147 -13.97 4.42 -8.50
CA ASP A 147 -15.26 3.79 -8.15
C ASP A 147 -15.10 2.34 -7.67
N PHE A 148 -14.08 2.13 -6.85
CA PHE A 148 -13.72 0.80 -6.40
C PHE A 148 -14.50 0.44 -5.14
N HIS A 149 -14.89 -0.83 -5.02
CA HIS A 149 -15.30 -1.42 -3.76
C HIS A 149 -14.31 -2.51 -3.39
N MET A 150 -13.90 -2.53 -2.13
CA MET A 150 -12.94 -3.49 -1.62
C MET A 150 -13.37 -3.97 -0.24
N VAL A 151 -13.21 -5.27 0.00
CA VAL A 151 -13.29 -5.86 1.33
C VAL A 151 -11.91 -6.42 1.68
N VAL A 152 -11.39 -6.03 2.83
CA VAL A 152 -10.15 -6.58 3.38
C VAL A 152 -10.51 -7.72 4.32
N ARG A 153 -10.00 -8.92 4.03
CA ARG A 153 -10.26 -10.08 4.88
C ARG A 153 -9.46 -10.02 6.19
N ALA A 154 -9.95 -10.73 7.21
CA ALA A 154 -9.19 -10.98 8.42
C ALA A 154 -7.85 -11.67 8.08
N PRO A 155 -6.76 -11.32 8.79
CA PRO A 155 -5.47 -11.91 8.53
C PRO A 155 -5.38 -13.35 9.02
N LYS A 156 -4.47 -14.08 8.38
CA LYS A 156 -4.04 -15.40 8.82
C LYS A 156 -2.59 -15.30 9.27
N GLU A 157 -2.35 -15.76 10.49
CA GLU A 157 -0.99 -15.95 11.00
C GLU A 157 -0.26 -16.96 10.13
N LEU A 158 0.96 -16.62 9.71
CA LEU A 158 1.83 -17.53 9.00
C LEU A 158 2.84 -18.14 9.98
N PRO A 159 3.05 -19.47 9.95
CA PRO A 159 4.06 -20.10 10.75
C PRO A 159 5.45 -19.59 10.37
N TYR A 160 6.35 -19.56 11.34
CA TYR A 160 7.76 -19.35 11.07
C TYR A 160 8.30 -20.55 10.28
N VAL A 161 8.70 -20.32 9.04
CA VAL A 161 9.34 -21.35 8.21
C VAL A 161 10.85 -21.23 8.45
N MET A 162 11.43 -22.19 9.17
CA MET A 162 12.87 -22.42 9.15
C MET A 162 13.26 -22.75 7.71
N SER A 163 14.21 -22.04 7.12
CA SER A 163 14.76 -22.46 5.83
C SER A 163 15.47 -23.81 6.04
N GLU A 164 15.17 -24.80 5.20
CA GLU A 164 15.75 -26.16 5.24
C GLU A 164 17.27 -26.21 4.98
N ASN A 165 17.96 -25.07 4.86
CA ASN A 165 19.38 -25.01 4.51
C ASN A 165 20.36 -25.03 5.71
N GLN A 166 19.92 -25.42 6.91
CA GLN A 166 20.82 -25.62 8.06
C GLN A 166 20.84 -27.06 8.63
N ALA A 167 20.12 -28.01 8.01
CA ALA A 167 20.04 -29.40 8.50
C ALA A 167 21.00 -30.39 7.80
N SER A 168 21.79 -29.95 6.80
CA SER A 168 22.75 -30.82 6.10
C SER A 168 24.19 -30.29 6.20
N GLY A 169 24.73 -30.25 7.42
CA GLY A 169 26.16 -30.10 7.67
C GLY A 169 26.58 -31.12 8.73
N ARG A 170 26.45 -32.40 8.39
CA ARG A 170 26.88 -33.52 9.25
C ARG A 170 28.39 -33.42 9.49
N ALA A 171 28.75 -33.64 10.76
CA ALA A 171 30.06 -34.08 11.22
C ALA A 171 30.49 -35.40 10.56
#